data_AF-A0A1V5Z2H9-F1
#
_entry.id   AF-A0A1V5Z2H9-F1
#
_cell.length_a   1.000
_cell.length_b   1.000
_cell.length_c   1.000
_cell.angle_alpha   90.00
_cell.angle_beta   90.00
_cell.angle_gamma   90.00
#
_symmetry.space_group_name_H-M   'P 1'
#
loop_
_entity.id
_entity.type
_entity.pdbx_description
1 polymer ?
#
loop_
_entity_poly.entity_id
_entity_poly.type
_entity_poly.pdbx_seq_one_letter_code
_entity_poly.pdbx_strand_id
1 'polypeptide(L)'
;MEFYIDLFRPLFPHFQEYSYYYIFGVPVLLLLIHITRWYSVPTILYVLEYTLYAGIMHTVVHVLVRLFCWFKNNSSMNALQADGTRADPEAWTTPWKQFWNWEYYDPEWIPWMELFFLIVVAGLMIRFRPFRPTKRRRRAYVPPPPPKPNAADDNWGVPKQYHVPAASSAAHKKKK
;
A
#
# COMPACT_ATOMS: atom_id res chain seq x y z
N MET A 1 16.11 7.43 -33.74
CA MET A 1 17.01 7.99 -32.69
C MET A 1 16.50 9.35 -32.22
N GLU A 2 16.21 10.30 -33.13
CA GLU A 2 15.60 11.62 -32.85
C GLU A 2 14.37 11.58 -31.92
N PHE A 3 13.40 10.69 -32.18
CA PHE A 3 12.18 10.55 -31.39
C PHE A 3 12.41 10.27 -29.89
N TYR A 4 13.41 9.43 -29.56
CA TYR A 4 13.73 9.15 -28.16
C TYR A 4 14.37 10.36 -27.48
N ILE A 5 15.21 11.10 -28.22
CA ILE A 5 15.87 12.30 -27.71
C ILE A 5 14.84 13.38 -27.40
N ASP A 6 13.85 13.60 -28.27
CA ASP A 6 12.76 14.55 -28.03
C ASP A 6 11.83 14.13 -26.88
N LEU A 7 11.61 12.81 -26.70
CA LEU A 7 10.81 12.30 -25.57
C LEU A 7 11.49 12.55 -24.20
N PHE A 8 12.83 12.47 -24.14
CA PHE A 8 13.60 12.70 -22.91
C PHE A 8 14.07 14.15 -22.74
N ARG A 9 13.91 15.00 -23.75
CA ARG A 9 14.31 16.41 -23.74
C ARG A 9 13.78 17.22 -22.55
N PRO A 10 12.52 17.08 -22.09
CA PRO A 10 12.04 17.78 -20.90
C PRO A 10 12.52 17.17 -19.57
N LEU A 11 13.04 15.94 -19.58
CA LEU A 11 13.53 15.27 -18.37
C LEU A 11 14.98 15.66 -18.03
N PHE A 12 15.81 15.92 -19.05
CA PHE A 12 17.18 16.38 -18.87
C PHE A 12 17.35 17.62 -17.97
N PRO A 13 16.59 18.73 -18.15
CA PRO A 13 16.73 19.89 -17.29
C PRO A 13 16.36 19.56 -15.83
N HIS A 14 15.33 18.75 -15.61
CA HIS A 14 14.94 18.31 -14.27
C HIS A 14 16.04 17.46 -13.60
N PHE A 15 16.69 16.55 -14.33
CA PHE A 15 17.80 15.77 -13.78
C PHE A 15 19.03 16.63 -13.47
N GLN A 16 19.30 17.67 -14.24
CA GLN A 16 20.42 18.57 -13.99
C GLN A 16 20.18 19.43 -12.74
N GLU A 17 19.00 20.05 -12.64
CA GLU A 17 18.61 20.90 -11.51
C GLU A 17 18.54 20.13 -10.18
N TYR A 18 18.00 18.91 -10.20
CA TYR A 18 17.82 18.11 -8.99
C TYR A 18 18.88 17.01 -8.80
N SER A 19 19.94 17.00 -9.61
CA SER A 19 21.03 16.01 -9.59
C SER A 19 21.60 15.78 -8.19
N TYR A 20 21.84 16.86 -7.44
CA TYR A 20 22.37 16.83 -6.08
C TYR A 20 21.45 16.05 -5.12
N TYR A 21 20.14 16.27 -5.20
CA TYR A 21 19.16 15.55 -4.38
C TYR A 21 19.10 14.06 -4.74
N TYR A 22 19.32 13.69 -6.00
CA TYR A 22 19.38 12.28 -6.38
C TYR A 22 20.66 11.61 -5.88
N ILE A 23 21.83 12.27 -5.98
CA ILE A 23 23.12 11.71 -5.57
C ILE A 23 23.19 11.49 -4.06
N PHE A 24 22.71 12.45 -3.26
CA PHE A 24 22.77 12.35 -1.80
C PHE A 24 21.48 11.81 -1.18
N GLY A 25 20.31 12.17 -1.72
CA GLY A 25 19.02 11.79 -1.16
C GLY A 25 18.69 10.31 -1.34
N VAL A 26 18.97 9.72 -2.51
CA VAL A 26 18.71 8.29 -2.77
C VAL A 26 19.49 7.36 -1.81
N PRO A 27 20.81 7.50 -1.62
CA PRO A 27 21.54 6.61 -0.70
C PRO A 27 21.13 6.81 0.77
N VAL A 28 20.84 8.05 1.19
CA VAL A 28 20.34 8.31 2.55
C VAL A 28 18.97 7.67 2.77
N LEU A 29 18.06 7.79 1.79
CA LEU A 29 16.75 7.16 1.83
C LEU A 29 16.87 5.63 1.85
N LEU A 30 17.74 5.05 1.02
CA LEU A 30 17.99 3.61 0.99
C LEU A 30 18.59 3.10 2.31
N LEU A 31 19.51 3.84 2.92
CA LEU A 31 20.05 3.51 4.23
C LEU A 31 18.96 3.53 5.31
N LEU A 32 18.10 4.55 5.29
CA LEU A 32 16.97 4.67 6.22
C LEU A 32 15.96 3.53 6.02
N ILE A 33 15.64 3.18 4.77
CA ILE A 33 14.79 2.03 4.42
C ILE A 33 15.42 0.73 4.89
N HIS A 34 16.74 0.57 4.76
CA HIS A 34 17.45 -0.64 5.18
C HIS A 34 17.40 -0.84 6.70
N ILE A 35 17.65 0.23 7.48
CA ILE A 35 17.56 0.18 8.95
C ILE A 35 16.12 -0.08 9.39
N THR A 36 15.16 0.59 8.75
CA THR A 36 13.72 0.48 9.08
C THR A 36 13.01 -0.66 8.34
N ARG A 37 13.73 -1.60 7.71
CA ARG A 37 13.18 -2.61 6.77
C ARG A 37 11.96 -3.38 7.25
N TRP A 38 11.81 -3.56 8.56
CA TRP A 38 10.65 -4.25 9.15
C TRP A 38 9.37 -3.42 9.13
N TYR A 39 9.48 -2.10 9.08
CA TYR A 39 8.37 -1.15 9.04
C TYR A 39 8.21 -0.53 7.65
N SER A 40 9.31 -0.24 6.96
CA SER A 40 9.30 0.43 5.65
C SER A 40 8.74 -0.47 4.55
N VAL A 41 9.19 -1.72 4.44
CA VAL A 41 8.74 -2.67 3.41
C VAL A 41 7.21 -2.88 3.40
N PRO A 42 6.55 -3.23 4.52
CA PRO A 42 5.09 -3.40 4.52
C PRO A 42 4.33 -2.09 4.30
N THR A 43 4.92 -0.94 4.63
CA THR A 43 4.33 0.37 4.37
C THR A 43 4.42 0.74 2.89
N ILE A 44 5.57 0.48 2.25
CA ILE A 44 5.76 0.74 0.81
C ILE A 44 4.79 -0.11 -0.02
N LEU A 45 4.67 -1.41 0.29
CA LEU A 45 3.70 -2.28 -0.38
C LEU A 45 2.26 -1.82 -0.17
N TYR A 46 1.93 -1.30 1.02
CA TYR A 46 0.62 -0.75 1.31
C TYR A 46 0.32 0.51 0.49
N VAL A 47 1.29 1.43 0.41
CA VAL A 47 1.14 2.65 -0.39
C VAL A 47 1.01 2.30 -1.86
N LEU A 48 1.78 1.33 -2.37
CA LEU A 48 1.69 0.86 -3.76
C LEU A 48 0.33 0.22 -4.06
N GLU A 49 -0.18 -0.62 -3.16
CA GLU A 49 -1.51 -1.21 -3.29
C GLU A 49 -2.60 -0.12 -3.27
N TYR A 50 -2.45 0.88 -2.40
CA TYR A 50 -3.36 2.01 -2.32
C TYR A 50 -3.34 2.87 -3.58
N THR A 51 -2.17 3.17 -4.15
CA THR A 51 -2.09 3.94 -5.40
C THR A 51 -2.70 3.18 -6.57
N LEU A 52 -2.56 1.85 -6.60
CA LEU A 52 -3.20 1.01 -7.61
C LEU A 52 -4.73 1.04 -7.49
N TYR A 53 -5.28 0.88 -6.29
CA TYR A 53 -6.73 0.99 -6.09
C TYR A 53 -7.26 2.40 -6.33
N ALA A 54 -6.52 3.44 -5.94
CA ALA A 54 -6.89 4.82 -6.23
C ALA A 54 -6.92 5.09 -7.75
N GLY A 55 -5.96 4.55 -8.50
CA GLY A 55 -5.94 4.62 -9.97
C GLY A 55 -7.14 3.89 -10.60
N ILE A 56 -7.46 2.68 -10.14
CA ILE A 56 -8.65 1.94 -10.62
C ILE A 56 -9.92 2.73 -10.30
N MET A 57 -10.10 3.17 -9.06
CA MET A 57 -11.24 3.97 -8.64
C MET A 57 -11.40 5.23 -9.51
N HIS A 58 -10.32 5.97 -9.74
CA HIS A 58 -10.31 7.16 -10.61
C HIS A 58 -10.80 6.82 -12.02
N THR A 59 -10.28 5.76 -12.64
CA THR A 59 -10.73 5.35 -13.98
C THR A 59 -12.20 4.96 -14.02
N VAL A 60 -12.69 4.28 -12.99
CA VAL A 60 -14.11 3.89 -12.89
C VAL A 60 -14.99 5.13 -12.74
N VAL A 61 -14.63 6.05 -11.84
CA VAL A 61 -15.36 7.30 -11.65
C VAL A 61 -15.36 8.14 -12.93
N HIS A 62 -14.22 8.26 -13.61
CA HIS A 62 -14.11 8.96 -14.90
C HIS A 62 -15.10 8.40 -15.94
N VAL A 63 -15.17 7.06 -16.07
CA VAL A 63 -16.10 6.40 -16.99
C VAL A 63 -17.56 6.62 -16.57
N LEU A 64 -17.87 6.53 -15.28
CA LEU A 64 -19.22 6.76 -14.75
C LEU A 64 -19.68 8.20 -14.97
N VAL A 65 -18.83 9.19 -14.68
CA VAL A 65 -19.13 10.62 -14.90
C VAL A 65 -19.41 10.88 -16.37
N ARG A 66 -18.60 10.34 -17.29
CA ARG A 66 -18.86 10.45 -18.74
C ARG A 66 -20.16 9.77 -19.14
N LEU A 67 -20.48 8.62 -18.56
CA LEU A 67 -21.72 7.90 -18.84
C LEU A 67 -22.95 8.65 -18.32
N PHE A 68 -22.87 9.26 -17.13
CA PHE A 68 -23.94 10.11 -16.59
C PHE A 68 -24.12 11.41 -17.36
N CYS A 69 -23.02 12.05 -17.77
CA CYS A 69 -23.05 13.21 -18.66
C CYS A 69 -23.71 12.86 -20.00
N TRP A 70 -23.31 11.74 -20.60
CA TRP A 70 -23.93 11.22 -21.82
C TRP A 70 -25.42 10.91 -21.62
N PHE A 71 -25.78 10.27 -20.50
CA PHE A 71 -27.18 9.96 -20.19
C PHE A 71 -28.01 11.24 -20.03
N LYS A 72 -27.53 12.22 -19.24
CA LYS A 72 -28.19 13.53 -19.04
C LYS A 72 -28.42 14.27 -20.35
N ASN A 73 -27.44 14.26 -21.25
CA ASN A 73 -27.53 14.91 -22.55
C ASN A 73 -28.54 14.23 -23.49
N ASN A 74 -28.77 12.93 -23.36
CA ASN A 74 -29.77 12.21 -24.17
C ASN A 74 -31.17 12.16 -23.52
N SER A 75 -31.25 12.19 -22.19
CA SER A 75 -32.52 12.13 -21.46
C SER A 75 -33.18 13.49 -21.29
N SER A 76 -32.43 14.59 -21.36
CA SER A 76 -33.00 15.93 -21.31
C SER A 76 -33.63 16.28 -22.66
N MET A 77 -34.96 16.44 -22.68
CA MET A 77 -35.72 16.98 -23.81
C MET A 77 -35.35 18.45 -24.15
N ASN A 78 -34.40 19.05 -23.44
CA ASN A 78 -33.85 20.40 -23.68
C ASN A 78 -32.87 20.48 -24.86
N ALA A 79 -32.72 19.41 -25.66
CA ALA A 79 -31.85 19.40 -26.84
C ALA A 79 -32.39 20.25 -28.03
N LEU A 80 -33.51 20.95 -27.88
CA LEU A 80 -34.08 21.85 -28.86
C LEU A 80 -34.05 23.29 -28.31
N GLN A 81 -33.08 24.10 -28.74
CA GLN A 81 -33.22 25.55 -28.65
C GLN A 81 -34.39 25.99 -29.55
N ALA A 82 -34.99 27.15 -29.22
CA ALA A 82 -36.05 27.77 -30.04
C ALA A 82 -35.63 28.03 -31.51
N ASP A 83 -34.32 28.05 -31.79
CA ASP A 83 -33.71 28.22 -33.13
C ASP A 83 -33.43 26.90 -33.87
N GLY A 84 -33.79 25.73 -33.33
CA GLY A 84 -33.58 24.43 -33.98
C GLY A 84 -32.12 23.93 -33.97
N THR A 85 -31.19 24.68 -33.39
CA THR A 85 -29.84 24.23 -33.09
C THR A 85 -29.81 23.39 -31.80
N ARG A 86 -28.98 22.35 -31.80
CA ARG A 86 -28.73 21.54 -30.61
C ARG A 86 -28.04 22.42 -29.58
N ALA A 87 -28.61 22.57 -28.39
CA ALA A 87 -27.93 23.24 -27.28
C ALA A 87 -26.56 22.58 -27.05
N ASP A 88 -25.53 23.39 -26.78
CA ASP A 88 -24.18 22.88 -26.52
C ASP A 88 -24.25 21.77 -25.46
N PRO A 89 -23.74 20.57 -25.76
CA PRO A 89 -23.83 19.46 -24.82
C PRO A 89 -23.07 19.85 -23.55
N GLU A 90 -23.70 19.75 -22.38
CA GLU A 90 -22.97 19.88 -21.12
C GLU A 90 -21.84 18.83 -21.14
N ALA A 91 -20.59 19.30 -21.11
CA ALA A 91 -19.41 18.46 -21.16
C ALA A 91 -18.76 18.45 -19.78
N TRP A 92 -19.16 17.49 -18.93
CA TRP A 92 -18.49 17.34 -17.64
C TRP A 92 -17.05 16.86 -17.86
N THR A 93 -16.10 17.64 -17.37
CA THR A 93 -14.67 17.39 -17.52
C THR A 93 -14.10 16.75 -16.26
N THR A 94 -13.35 15.67 -16.47
CA THR A 94 -12.57 15.00 -15.43
C THR A 94 -11.18 14.73 -16.00
N PRO A 95 -10.10 15.17 -15.35
CA PRO A 95 -8.75 15.02 -15.88
C PRO A 95 -8.30 13.56 -15.80
N TRP A 96 -7.92 12.97 -16.93
CA TRP A 96 -7.41 11.58 -16.95
C TRP A 96 -5.95 11.51 -16.46
N LYS A 97 -5.11 12.45 -16.90
CA LYS A 97 -3.65 12.42 -16.68
C LYS A 97 -3.19 13.25 -15.47
N GLN A 98 -3.91 14.34 -15.18
CA GLN A 98 -3.57 15.28 -14.10
C GLN A 98 -4.49 14.99 -12.92
N PHE A 99 -4.18 13.94 -12.17
CA PHE A 99 -4.96 13.53 -11.01
C PHE A 99 -5.10 14.68 -10.01
N TRP A 100 -6.33 14.93 -9.55
CA TRP A 100 -6.64 15.92 -8.50
C TRP A 100 -6.18 17.36 -8.78
N ASN A 101 -6.01 17.76 -10.05
CA ASN A 101 -5.96 19.18 -10.37
C ASN A 101 -7.38 19.73 -10.49
N TRP A 102 -7.83 20.41 -9.43
CA TRP A 102 -9.18 20.94 -9.24
C TRP A 102 -9.61 21.90 -10.36
N GLU A 103 -8.65 22.56 -11.01
CA GLU A 103 -8.92 23.52 -12.10
C GLU A 103 -9.51 22.86 -13.35
N TYR A 104 -9.28 21.56 -13.54
CA TYR A 104 -9.77 20.80 -14.70
C TYR A 104 -11.04 20.00 -14.40
N TYR A 105 -11.64 20.17 -13.23
CA TYR A 105 -12.90 19.53 -12.89
C TYR A 105 -14.05 20.51 -13.13
N ASP A 106 -14.95 20.12 -14.02
CA ASP A 106 -16.21 20.80 -14.22
C ASP A 106 -17.30 19.74 -14.31
N PRO A 107 -18.31 19.71 -13.43
CA PRO A 107 -18.61 20.58 -12.27
C PRO A 107 -17.79 20.33 -10.98
N GLU A 108 -17.75 21.34 -10.10
CA GLU A 108 -16.96 21.39 -8.85
C GLU A 108 -17.27 20.30 -7.80
N TRP A 109 -18.41 19.63 -7.89
CA TRP A 109 -18.78 18.56 -6.94
C TRP A 109 -18.08 17.23 -7.24
N ILE A 110 -17.60 17.01 -8.46
CA ILE A 110 -16.94 15.78 -8.88
C ILE A 110 -15.67 15.48 -8.06
N PRO A 111 -14.73 16.41 -7.83
CA PRO A 111 -13.53 16.13 -7.05
C PRO A 111 -13.85 15.75 -5.60
N TRP A 112 -14.92 16.30 -5.01
CA TRP A 112 -15.39 15.91 -3.67
C TRP A 112 -15.91 14.47 -3.63
N MET A 113 -16.60 14.04 -4.67
CA MET A 113 -17.08 12.67 -4.81
C MET A 113 -15.92 11.69 -5.01
N GLU A 114 -14.92 12.03 -5.83
CA GLU A 114 -13.68 11.24 -5.95
C GLU A 114 -12.94 11.12 -4.59
N LEU A 115 -12.84 12.23 -3.86
CA LEU A 115 -12.24 12.25 -2.52
C LEU A 115 -13.01 11.35 -1.54
N PHE A 116 -14.34 11.35 -1.59
CA PHE A 116 -15.16 10.47 -0.78
C PHE A 116 -14.89 8.99 -1.10
N PHE A 117 -14.87 8.61 -2.38
CA PHE A 117 -14.53 7.24 -2.77
C PHE A 117 -13.11 6.84 -2.36
N LEU A 118 -12.16 7.77 -2.42
CA LEU A 118 -10.80 7.57 -1.97
C LEU A 118 -10.73 7.26 -0.45
N ILE A 119 -11.52 7.96 0.37
CA ILE A 119 -11.66 7.66 1.81
C ILE A 119 -12.30 6.27 2.02
N VAL A 120 -13.33 5.92 1.24
CA VAL A 120 -13.96 4.59 1.31
C VAL A 120 -12.95 3.49 0.98
N VAL A 121 -12.15 3.66 -0.07
CA VAL A 121 -11.08 2.72 -0.44
C VAL A 121 -10.05 2.60 0.69
N ALA A 122 -9.63 3.71 1.30
CA ALA A 122 -8.72 3.69 2.45
C ALA A 122 -9.32 2.91 3.64
N GLY A 123 -10.60 3.14 3.94
CA GLY A 123 -11.32 2.42 5.00
C GLY A 123 -11.44 0.91 4.73
N LEU A 124 -11.75 0.53 3.49
CA LEU A 124 -11.82 -0.87 3.05
C LEU A 124 -10.45 -1.54 3.14
N MET A 125 -9.38 -0.87 2.73
CA MET A 125 -8.02 -1.40 2.85
C MET A 125 -7.61 -1.65 4.31
N ILE A 126 -7.97 -0.75 5.24
CA ILE A 126 -7.70 -0.95 6.67
C ILE A 126 -8.45 -2.17 7.19
N ARG A 127 -9.72 -2.34 6.80
CA ARG A 127 -10.61 -3.39 7.31
C ARG A 127 -10.33 -4.77 6.72
N PHE A 128 -10.08 -4.85 5.43
CA PHE A 128 -9.95 -6.10 4.65
C PHE A 128 -8.52 -6.46 4.29
N ARG A 129 -7.53 -5.77 4.87
CA ARG A 129 -6.11 -5.89 4.51
C ARG A 129 -5.67 -7.35 4.29
N PRO A 130 -5.35 -7.76 3.04
CA PRO A 130 -5.03 -9.15 2.73
C PRO A 130 -3.66 -9.56 3.28
N PHE A 131 -2.69 -8.63 3.32
CA PHE A 131 -1.34 -8.89 3.82
C PHE A 131 -1.16 -8.37 5.24
N ARG A 132 -1.67 -9.12 6.23
CA ARG A 132 -1.24 -8.90 7.62
C ARG A 132 0.21 -9.38 7.75
N PRO A 133 1.14 -8.55 8.25
CA PRO A 133 2.50 -9.00 8.50
C PRO A 133 2.41 -10.16 9.48
N THR A 134 2.75 -11.36 8.99
CA THR A 134 2.82 -12.55 9.84
C THR A 134 3.86 -12.24 10.90
N LYS A 135 3.42 -12.04 12.15
CA LYS A 135 4.34 -11.90 13.28
C LYS A 135 5.22 -13.14 13.24
N ARG A 136 6.52 -12.95 12.94
CA ARG A 136 7.50 -14.04 12.96
C ARG A 136 7.38 -14.68 14.34
N ARG A 137 6.76 -15.86 14.44
CA ARG A 137 6.65 -16.58 15.71
C ARG A 137 8.07 -16.71 16.21
N ARG A 138 8.41 -16.04 17.31
CA ARG A 138 9.64 -16.34 18.04
C ARG A 138 9.50 -17.82 18.34
N ARG A 139 10.36 -18.65 17.74
CA ARG A 139 10.46 -20.06 18.13
C ARG A 139 10.77 -20.01 19.61
N ALA A 140 9.77 -20.26 20.46
CA ALA A 140 10.00 -20.47 21.86
C ALA A 140 11.03 -21.61 21.91
N TYR A 141 12.14 -21.38 22.61
CA TYR A 141 13.13 -22.42 22.82
C TYR A 141 12.41 -23.58 23.54
N VAL A 142 12.13 -24.64 22.80
CA VAL A 142 11.67 -25.89 23.39
C VAL A 142 12.95 -26.58 23.83
N PRO A 143 13.20 -26.74 25.15
CA PRO A 143 14.37 -27.47 25.60
C PRO A 143 14.33 -28.88 24.98
N PRO A 144 15.48 -29.45 24.58
CA PRO A 144 15.52 -30.81 24.07
C PRO A 144 14.87 -31.75 25.09
N PRO A 145 14.10 -32.75 24.64
CA PRO A 145 13.55 -33.75 25.56
C PRO A 145 14.70 -34.36 26.38
N PRO A 146 14.49 -34.62 27.68
CA PRO A 146 15.53 -35.26 28.49
C PRO A 146 15.96 -36.57 27.82
N PRO A 147 17.26 -36.94 27.90
CA PRO A 147 17.73 -38.20 27.34
C PRO A 147 16.87 -39.33 27.89
N LYS A 148 16.35 -40.19 26.99
CA LYS A 148 15.61 -41.37 27.41
C LYS A 148 16.54 -42.20 28.31
N PRO A 149 16.08 -42.67 29.48
CA PRO A 149 16.90 -43.55 30.30
C PRO A 149 17.26 -44.78 29.45
N ASN A 150 18.55 -45.10 29.36
CA ASN A 150 18.99 -46.32 28.70
C ASN A 150 18.47 -47.50 29.53
N ALA A 151 17.79 -48.45 28.89
CA ALA A 151 17.29 -49.66 29.54
C ALA A 151 18.40 -50.55 30.14
N ALA A 152 19.68 -50.20 29.92
CA ALA A 152 20.85 -50.86 30.49
C ALA A 152 21.10 -50.50 31.97
N ASP A 153 20.47 -49.44 32.49
CA ASP A 153 20.71 -48.95 33.86
C ASP A 153 19.61 -49.38 34.87
N ASP A 154 18.59 -50.13 34.42
CA ASP A 154 17.54 -50.72 35.28
C ASP A 154 18.08 -51.99 35.97
N ASN A 155 19.11 -51.83 36.81
CA ASN A 155 19.54 -52.87 37.74
C ASN A 155 18.58 -52.92 38.94
N TRP A 156 17.88 -54.04 39.10
CA TRP A 156 17.00 -54.29 40.24
C TRP A 156 17.80 -54.21 41.55
N GLY A 157 17.40 -53.33 42.47
CA GLY A 157 18.04 -53.15 43.78
C GLY A 157 18.98 -51.95 43.92
N VAL A 158 19.21 -51.16 42.87
CA VAL A 158 19.99 -49.90 42.96
C VAL A 158 19.03 -48.70 42.98
N PRO A 159 19.14 -47.76 43.94
CA PRO A 159 18.29 -46.57 43.96
C PRO A 159 18.53 -45.72 42.71
N LYS A 160 17.46 -45.43 41.95
CA LYS A 160 17.51 -44.62 40.74
C LYS A 160 18.10 -43.25 41.04
N GLN A 161 19.22 -42.92 40.41
CA GLN A 161 19.83 -41.59 40.50
C GLN A 161 19.03 -40.64 39.60
N TYR A 162 18.11 -39.88 40.19
CA TYR A 162 17.43 -38.81 39.47
C TYR A 162 18.41 -37.64 39.29
N HIS A 163 18.96 -37.48 38.09
CA HIS A 163 19.61 -36.24 37.70
C HIS A 163 18.53 -35.16 37.56
N VAL A 164 18.40 -34.30 38.57
CA VAL A 164 17.57 -33.10 38.48
C VAL A 164 18.18 -32.21 37.40
N PRO A 165 17.49 -31.93 36.28
CA PRO A 165 18.03 -31.03 35.27
C PRO A 165 18.22 -29.66 35.90
N ALA A 166 19.41 -29.07 35.73
CA ALA A 166 19.81 -27.76 36.28
C ALA A 166 18.93 -26.56 35.87
N ALA A 167 17.83 -26.79 35.15
CA ALA A 167 16.91 -25.76 34.68
C ALA A 167 15.95 -25.22 35.75
N SER A 168 15.81 -25.87 36.92
CA SER A 168 14.94 -25.35 37.99
C SER A 168 15.59 -24.29 38.87
N SER A 169 16.91 -24.08 38.81
CA SER A 169 17.60 -23.03 39.59
C SER A 169 17.64 -21.66 38.90
N ALA A 170 17.30 -21.58 37.61
CA ALA A 170 17.31 -20.32 36.86
C ALA A 170 16.01 -19.50 36.99
N ALA A 171 14.98 -20.01 37.66
CA ALA A 171 13.70 -19.33 37.82
C ALA A 171 13.72 -18.19 38.87
N HIS A 172 14.85 -17.95 39.55
CA HIS A 172 14.96 -16.93 40.59
C HIS A 172 15.90 -15.77 40.27
N LYS A 173 16.02 -15.32 39.01
CA LYS A 173 16.65 -14.02 38.73
C LYS A 173 15.60 -12.90 38.85
N LYS A 174 15.36 -12.49 40.10
CA LYS A 174 14.53 -11.34 40.48
C LYS A 174 15.02 -10.08 39.75
N LYS A 175 14.05 -9.34 39.21
CA LYS A 175 14.14 -7.94 38.80
C LYS A 175 14.93 -7.11 39.82
N LYS A 176 15.89 -6.34 39.32
CA LYS A 176 16.24 -5.01 39.84
C LYS A 176 16.20 -4.06 38.65
#